data_AF-A0A524D3F8-F1
#
_entry.id   AF-A0A524D3F8-F1
#
_cell.length_a   1.000
_cell.length_b   1.000
_cell.length_c   1.000
_cell.angle_alpha   90.00
_cell.angle_beta   90.00
_cell.angle_gamma   90.00
#
_symmetry.space_group_name_H-M   'P 1'
#
loop_
_entity.id
_entity.type
_entity.pdbx_description
1 polymer ?
#
loop_
_entity_poly.entity_id
_entity_poly.type
_entity_poly.pdbx_seq_one_letter_code
_entity_poly.pdbx_strand_id
1 'polypeptide(L)'
;MTLERKDVPKSFIPTFMIWIFLCNIAAIILAIIWAMQFPESFFFNATVSMYIIIAINVLSIILLYPMLGMDPITPFLRGALIWYAVVALIYIILGAFIALIPGTIQLLGDLWFHWKRKKLIENI
;
A
#
# COMPACT_ATOMS: atom_id res chain seq x y z
N MET A 1 30.31 -8.05 4.44
CA MET A 1 29.87 -7.01 5.39
C MET A 1 28.36 -6.95 5.37
N THR A 2 27.71 -7.33 6.46
CA THR A 2 26.28 -7.13 6.66
C THR A 2 26.07 -5.64 6.91
N LEU A 3 25.54 -4.91 5.93
CA LEU A 3 25.18 -3.50 6.13
C LEU A 3 24.06 -3.43 7.16
N GLU A 4 24.45 -3.20 8.40
CA GLU A 4 23.55 -2.96 9.50
C GLU A 4 22.93 -1.57 9.31
N ARG A 5 21.59 -1.51 9.32
CA ARG A 5 20.63 -0.43 9.65
C ARG A 5 21.10 1.03 9.88
N LYS A 6 22.32 1.25 10.35
CA LYS A 6 22.96 2.52 10.70
C LYS A 6 23.13 3.50 9.53
N ASP A 7 23.15 2.99 8.30
CA ASP A 7 23.48 3.77 7.11
C ASP A 7 22.28 4.37 6.38
N VAL A 8 21.06 3.94 6.71
CA VAL A 8 19.83 4.49 6.11
C VAL A 8 19.40 5.75 6.91
N PRO A 9 19.02 6.87 6.27
CA PRO A 9 18.55 8.06 6.97
C PRO A 9 17.45 7.73 7.98
N LYS A 10 17.52 8.29 9.20
CA LYS A 10 16.55 8.01 10.28
C LYS A 10 15.09 8.30 9.89
N SER A 11 14.88 9.19 8.93
CA SER A 11 13.56 9.55 8.39
C SER A 11 13.01 8.57 7.36
N PHE A 12 13.81 7.63 6.85
CA PHE A 12 13.44 6.77 5.72
C PHE A 12 12.25 5.85 6.04
N ILE A 13 12.31 5.10 7.14
CA ILE A 13 11.25 4.19 7.58
C ILE A 13 9.98 4.98 7.97
N PRO A 14 10.04 6.07 8.76
CA PRO A 14 8.87 6.92 9.02
C PRO A 14 8.21 7.46 7.75
N THR A 15 8.99 7.93 6.77
CA THR A 15 8.45 8.47 5.51
C THR A 15 7.73 7.38 4.72
N PHE A 16 8.30 6.19 4.67
CA PHE A 16 7.70 5.02 4.03
C PHE A 16 6.36 4.64 4.66
N MET A 17 6.30 4.59 5.99
CA MET A 17 5.06 4.29 6.73
C MET A 17 3.96 5.33 6.47
N ILE A 18 4.33 6.61 6.50
CA ILE A 18 3.39 7.71 6.20
C ILE A 18 2.87 7.58 4.77
N TRP A 19 3.73 7.24 3.81
CA TRP A 19 3.33 7.03 2.42
C TRP A 19 2.27 5.93 2.27
N ILE A 20 2.52 4.76 2.85
CA ILE A 20 1.57 3.63 2.84
C ILE A 20 0.25 4.05 3.49
N PHE A 21 0.32 4.68 4.66
CA PHE A 21 -0.86 5.14 5.37
C PHE A 21 -1.72 6.08 4.49
N LEU A 22 -1.09 7.09 3.88
CA LEU A 22 -1.78 8.04 3.02
C LEU A 22 -2.42 7.38 1.79
N CYS A 23 -1.75 6.40 1.17
CA CYS A 23 -2.31 5.67 0.03
C CYS A 23 -3.57 4.87 0.41
N ASN A 24 -3.55 4.20 1.56
CA ASN A 24 -4.71 3.44 2.03
C ASN A 24 -5.86 4.35 2.45
N ILE A 25 -5.59 5.49 3.11
CA ILE A 25 -6.61 6.50 3.40
C ILE A 25 -7.21 7.08 2.11
N ALA A 26 -6.38 7.37 1.11
CA ALA A 26 -6.87 7.84 -0.18
C ALA A 26 -7.78 6.82 -0.88
N ALA A 27 -7.43 5.53 -0.83
CA ALA A 27 -8.28 4.45 -1.36
C ALA A 27 -9.64 4.39 -0.66
N ILE A 28 -9.67 4.53 0.67
CA ILE A 28 -10.90 4.56 1.46
C ILE A 28 -11.79 5.74 1.04
N ILE A 29 -11.22 6.95 1.01
CA ILE A 29 -11.96 8.17 0.65
C ILE A 29 -12.51 8.05 -0.77
N LEU A 30 -11.69 7.61 -1.72
CA LEU A 30 -12.11 7.42 -3.11
C LEU A 30 -13.22 6.36 -3.20
N ALA A 31 -13.12 5.25 -2.49
CA ALA A 31 -14.15 4.21 -2.51
C ALA A 31 -15.50 4.73 -1.98
N ILE A 32 -15.48 5.54 -0.91
CA ILE A 32 -16.70 6.15 -0.35
C ILE A 32 -17.32 7.11 -1.35
N ILE A 33 -16.53 8.06 -1.87
CA ILE A 33 -17.01 9.05 -2.84
C ILE A 33 -17.56 8.36 -4.09
N TRP A 34 -16.84 7.35 -4.60
CA TRP A 34 -17.21 6.66 -5.82
C TRP A 34 -18.46 5.79 -5.65
N ALA A 35 -18.62 5.11 -4.51
CA ALA A 35 -19.84 4.37 -4.21
C ALA A 35 -21.08 5.26 -4.08
N MET A 36 -20.90 6.50 -3.60
CA MET A 36 -21.99 7.48 -3.51
C MET A 36 -22.33 8.13 -4.85
N GLN A 37 -21.34 8.40 -5.69
CA GLN A 37 -21.53 9.14 -6.95
C GLN A 37 -21.79 8.24 -8.17
N PHE A 38 -21.19 7.04 -8.21
CA PHE A 38 -21.23 6.12 -9.35
C PHE A 38 -21.48 4.67 -8.89
N PRO A 39 -22.56 4.38 -8.14
CA PRO A 39 -22.82 3.05 -7.59
C PRO A 39 -22.94 1.96 -8.68
N GLU A 40 -23.42 2.31 -9.87
CA GLU A 40 -23.56 1.42 -11.03
C GLU A 40 -22.23 0.98 -11.65
N SER A 41 -21.12 1.65 -11.30
CA SER A 41 -19.79 1.27 -11.81
C SER A 41 -19.23 -0.01 -11.16
N PHE A 42 -19.79 -0.44 -10.03
CA PHE A 42 -19.42 -1.67 -9.35
C PHE A 42 -20.13 -2.89 -9.97
N PHE A 43 -19.44 -4.03 -10.05
CA PHE A 43 -20.03 -5.27 -10.55
C PHE A 43 -20.95 -5.96 -9.53
N PHE A 44 -20.77 -5.62 -8.25
CA PHE A 44 -21.61 -6.06 -7.14
C PHE A 44 -22.28 -4.84 -6.49
N ASN A 45 -23.10 -5.08 -5.47
CA ASN A 45 -23.69 -4.00 -4.68
C ASN A 45 -22.60 -2.99 -4.22
N ALA A 46 -22.78 -1.72 -4.56
CA ALA A 46 -21.79 -0.67 -4.32
C ALA A 46 -21.46 -0.51 -2.82
N THR A 47 -22.46 -0.60 -1.95
CA THR A 47 -22.29 -0.50 -0.50
C THR A 47 -21.45 -1.65 0.05
N VAL A 48 -21.74 -2.88 -0.38
CA VAL A 48 -20.95 -4.07 0.02
C VAL A 48 -19.52 -3.95 -0.50
N SER A 49 -19.34 -3.57 -1.76
CA SER A 49 -18.04 -3.40 -2.38
C SER A 49 -17.21 -2.32 -1.67
N MET A 50 -17.82 -1.19 -1.33
CA MET A 50 -17.22 -0.12 -0.53
C MET A 50 -16.74 -0.65 0.83
N TYR A 51 -17.57 -1.39 1.56
CA TYR A 51 -17.15 -1.94 2.86
C TYR A 51 -15.99 -2.93 2.75
N ILE A 52 -15.97 -3.76 1.69
CA ILE A 52 -14.84 -4.66 1.43
C ILE A 52 -13.56 -3.86 1.19
N ILE A 53 -13.62 -2.81 0.36
CA ILE A 53 -12.47 -1.95 0.08
C ILE A 53 -12.00 -1.27 1.38
N ILE A 54 -12.92 -0.75 2.20
CA ILE A 54 -12.57 -0.15 3.49
C ILE A 54 -11.86 -1.16 4.38
N ALA A 55 -12.42 -2.36 4.54
CA ALA A 55 -11.84 -3.40 5.37
C ALA A 55 -10.43 -3.80 4.91
N ILE A 56 -10.22 -3.95 3.60
CA ILE A 56 -8.90 -4.26 3.01
C ILE A 56 -7.89 -3.16 3.33
N ASN A 57 -8.23 -1.89 3.12
CA ASN A 57 -7.28 -0.78 3.33
C ASN A 57 -7.00 -0.53 4.82
N VAL A 58 -8.00 -0.72 5.70
CA VAL A 58 -7.77 -0.69 7.15
C VAL A 58 -6.85 -1.83 7.57
N LEU A 59 -7.08 -3.04 7.05
CA LEU A 59 -6.22 -4.19 7.31
C LEU A 59 -4.80 -3.97 6.78
N SER A 60 -4.64 -3.40 5.58
CA SER A 60 -3.35 -2.98 5.03
C SER A 60 -2.63 -2.03 5.97
N ILE A 61 -3.31 -1.02 6.53
CA ILE A 61 -2.70 -0.09 7.49
C ILE A 61 -2.22 -0.85 8.72
N ILE A 62 -3.05 -1.72 9.30
CA ILE A 62 -2.72 -2.47 10.52
C ILE A 62 -1.55 -3.44 10.28
N LEU A 63 -1.57 -4.19 9.18
CA LEU A 63 -0.58 -5.22 8.87
C LEU A 63 0.74 -4.64 8.34
N LEU A 64 0.70 -3.51 7.65
CA LEU A 64 1.89 -2.87 7.07
C LEU A 64 2.53 -1.83 8.00
N TYR A 65 1.85 -1.44 9.09
CA TYR A 65 2.52 -0.70 10.16
C TYR A 65 3.56 -1.64 10.77
N PRO A 66 4.87 -1.34 10.68
CA PRO A 66 5.87 -2.22 11.25
C PRO A 66 5.61 -2.31 12.74
N MET A 67 5.45 -3.55 13.24
CA MET A 67 5.69 -3.85 14.63
C MET A 67 6.99 -3.15 15.02
N LEU A 68 6.89 -2.18 15.93
CA LEU A 68 7.98 -1.31 16.36
C LEU A 68 9.30 -2.10 16.47
N GLY A 69 10.24 -1.88 15.53
CA GLY A 69 11.59 -2.44 15.62
C GLY A 69 12.13 -3.26 14.45
N MET A 70 11.33 -3.73 13.49
CA MET A 70 11.84 -4.51 12.33
C MET A 70 12.39 -3.62 11.19
N ASP A 71 13.48 -4.03 10.53
CA ASP A 71 14.01 -3.37 9.31
C ASP A 71 13.19 -3.85 8.09
N PRO A 72 12.23 -3.06 7.56
CA PRO A 72 11.14 -3.62 6.79
C PRO A 72 11.54 -3.94 5.34
N ILE A 73 12.39 -3.14 4.71
CA ILE A 73 12.28 -2.89 3.26
C ILE A 73 12.60 -4.09 2.34
N THR A 74 13.52 -4.99 2.70
CA THR A 74 13.82 -6.17 1.86
C THR A 74 12.78 -7.28 1.99
N PRO A 75 12.48 -7.81 3.19
CA PRO A 75 11.43 -8.80 3.36
C PRO A 75 10.04 -8.25 3.03
N PHE A 76 9.83 -6.93 3.18
CA PHE A 76 8.55 -6.28 2.93
C PHE A 76 8.19 -6.21 1.44
N LEU A 77 9.13 -5.98 0.52
CA LEU A 77 8.77 -5.79 -0.90
C LEU A 77 8.08 -7.03 -1.51
N ARG A 78 8.57 -8.24 -1.21
CA ARG A 78 7.93 -9.47 -1.70
C ARG A 78 6.52 -9.64 -1.14
N GLY A 79 6.34 -9.36 0.15
CA GLY A 79 5.02 -9.38 0.80
C GLY A 79 4.08 -8.33 0.22
N ALA A 80 4.56 -7.10 0.02
CA ALA A 80 3.81 -5.99 -0.55
C ALA A 80 3.37 -6.26 -2.00
N LEU A 81 4.24 -6.88 -2.82
CA LEU A 81 3.90 -7.29 -4.18
C LEU A 81 2.80 -8.36 -4.22
N ILE A 82 2.90 -9.38 -3.35
CA ILE A 82 1.87 -10.42 -3.24
C ILE A 82 0.56 -9.82 -2.76
N TRP A 83 0.61 -8.97 -1.73
CA TRP A 83 -0.56 -8.30 -1.19
C TRP A 83 -1.23 -7.41 -2.23
N TYR A 84 -0.45 -6.60 -2.95
CA TYR A 84 -0.95 -5.78 -4.06
C TYR A 84 -1.62 -6.64 -5.14
N ALA A 85 -1.02 -7.75 -5.56
CA ALA A 85 -1.62 -8.62 -6.56
C ALA A 85 -2.97 -9.20 -6.10
N VAL A 86 -3.06 -9.63 -4.84
CA VAL A 86 -4.31 -10.13 -4.24
C VAL A 86 -5.37 -9.02 -4.19
N VAL A 87 -5.01 -7.84 -3.69
CA VAL A 87 -5.93 -6.69 -3.58
C VAL A 87 -6.37 -6.20 -4.95
N ALA A 88 -5.47 -6.14 -5.93
CA ALA A 88 -5.78 -5.74 -7.29
C ALA A 88 -6.79 -6.69 -7.94
N LEU A 89 -6.62 -8.01 -7.75
CA LEU A 89 -7.57 -9.00 -8.22
C LEU A 89 -8.96 -8.79 -7.58
N ILE A 90 -9.01 -8.55 -6.27
CA ILE A 90 -10.27 -8.27 -5.57
C ILE A 90 -10.92 -7.00 -6.14
N TYR A 91 -10.18 -5.92 -6.33
CA TYR A 91 -10.75 -4.67 -6.87
C TYR A 91 -11.26 -4.84 -8.31
N ILE A 92 -10.57 -5.61 -9.16
CA ILE A 92 -11.05 -5.94 -10.50
C ILE A 92 -12.36 -6.73 -10.44
N ILE A 93 -12.43 -7.75 -9.57
CA ILE A 93 -13.65 -8.55 -9.37
C ILE A 93 -14.81 -7.66 -8.91
N LEU A 94 -14.55 -6.68 -8.04
CA LEU A 94 -15.57 -5.76 -7.54
C LEU A 94 -16.00 -4.69 -8.57
N GLY A 95 -15.28 -4.52 -9.69
CA GLY A 95 -15.43 -3.36 -10.58
C GLY A 95 -14.88 -2.06 -9.96
N ALA A 96 -14.11 -2.15 -8.88
CA ALA A 96 -13.61 -1.04 -8.10
C ALA A 96 -12.30 -0.45 -8.67
N PHE A 97 -12.28 -0.16 -9.96
CA PHE A 97 -11.06 0.28 -10.66
C PHE A 97 -10.47 1.57 -10.07
N ILE A 98 -11.30 2.45 -9.52
CA ILE A 98 -10.84 3.68 -8.87
C ILE A 98 -9.92 3.41 -7.67
N ALA A 99 -10.17 2.32 -6.93
CA ALA A 99 -9.37 1.94 -5.76
C ALA A 99 -8.00 1.35 -6.17
N LEU A 100 -7.82 0.94 -7.44
CA LEU A 100 -6.52 0.54 -7.97
C LEU A 100 -5.55 1.71 -8.11
N ILE A 101 -6.04 2.94 -8.26
CA ILE A 101 -5.17 4.11 -8.45
C ILE A 101 -4.27 4.31 -7.22
N PRO A 102 -4.81 4.47 -5.99
CA PRO A 102 -3.95 4.56 -4.80
C PRO A 102 -3.14 3.30 -4.55
N GLY A 103 -3.68 2.12 -4.86
CA GLY A 103 -2.92 0.86 -4.74
C GLY A 103 -1.68 0.84 -5.65
N THR A 104 -1.81 1.30 -6.89
CA THR A 104 -0.71 1.38 -7.86
C THR A 104 0.32 2.41 -7.41
N ILE A 105 -0.14 3.58 -6.92
CA ILE A 105 0.72 4.63 -6.37
C ILE A 105 1.52 4.10 -5.17
N GLN A 106 0.87 3.33 -4.29
CA GLN A 106 1.53 2.68 -3.16
C GLN A 106 2.64 1.74 -3.66
N LEU A 107 2.34 0.85 -4.61
CA LEU A 107 3.32 -0.10 -5.16
C LEU A 107 4.53 0.62 -5.79
N LEU A 108 4.29 1.69 -6.56
CA LEU A 108 5.37 2.49 -7.14
C LEU A 108 6.25 3.13 -6.05
N GLY A 109 5.64 3.60 -4.98
CA GLY A 109 6.35 4.05 -3.79
C GLY A 109 7.20 2.93 -3.19
N ASP A 110 6.63 1.75 -2.95
CA ASP A 110 7.32 0.59 -2.38
C ASP A 110 8.56 0.20 -3.20
N LEU A 111 8.43 0.19 -4.53
CA LEU A 111 9.54 -0.06 -5.46
C LEU A 111 10.60 1.06 -5.40
N TRP A 112 10.18 2.32 -5.31
CA TRP A 112 11.09 3.45 -5.20
C TRP A 112 11.88 3.44 -3.89
N PHE A 113 11.22 3.16 -2.76
CA PHE A 113 11.89 3.01 -1.46
C PHE A 113 12.86 1.82 -1.49
N HIS A 114 12.48 0.69 -2.09
CA HIS A 114 13.40 -0.43 -2.25
C HIS A 114 14.64 -0.04 -3.08
N TRP A 115 14.46 0.62 -4.22
CA TRP A 115 15.56 1.09 -5.06
C TRP A 115 16.46 2.11 -4.35
N LYS A 116 15.87 3.07 -3.64
CA LYS A 116 16.62 4.07 -2.87
C LYS A 116 17.47 3.42 -1.78
N ARG A 117 16.94 2.44 -1.05
CA ARG A 117 17.71 1.69 -0.04
C ARG A 117 18.87 0.94 -0.68
N LYS A 118 18.62 0.24 -1.80
CA LYS A 118 19.67 -0.47 -2.54
C LYS A 118 20.81 0.47 -2.96
N LYS A 119 20.48 1.63 -3.52
CA LYS A 119 21.47 2.66 -3.87
C LYS A 119 22.25 3.19 -2.67
N LEU A 120 21.60 3.41 -1.53
CA LEU A 120 22.30 3.88 -0.32
C LEU A 120 23.31 2.84 0.16
N ILE A 121 22.96 1.56 0.08
CA ILE A 121 23.84 0.45 0.44
C ILE A 121 25.03 0.29 -0.52
N GLU A 122 24.80 0.45 -1.83
CA GLU A 122 25.85 0.23 -2.85
C GLU A 122 26.85 1.40 -3.00
N ASN A 123 26.51 2.60 -2.51
CA ASN A 123 27.35 3.79 -2.59
C ASN A 123 28.13 4.09 -1.29
N ILE A 124 28.13 3.15 -0.34
CA ILE A 124 28.91 3.17 0.90
C ILE A 124 29.96 2.06 0.80
#